data_AF-A0A6G6WWL9-F1
#
_entry.id   AF-A0A6G6WWL9-F1
#
_cell.length_a   1.000
_cell.length_b   1.000
_cell.length_c   1.000
_cell.angle_alpha   90.00
_cell.angle_beta   90.00
_cell.angle_gamma   90.00
#
_symmetry.space_group_name_H-M   'P 1'
#
loop_
_entity.id
_entity.type
_entity.pdbx_description
1 polymer ?
#
loop_
_entity_poly.entity_id
_entity_poly.type
_entity_poly.pdbx_seq_one_letter_code
_entity_poly.pdbx_strand_id
1 'polypeptide(L)'
;MAIVTVGFRLPDLTPVELFLHAAKVGTAVEIEARDGGIAVSIALQHGASLDGLARGLTKTYGGQPASVLGAAIDAVLRYLQRERIGS
;
A
#
# COMPACT_ATOMS: atom_id res chain seq x y z
N MET A 1 -12.50 8.86 3.33
CA MET A 1 -11.12 8.79 3.88
C MET A 1 -10.78 7.32 4.09
N ALA A 2 -9.64 6.85 3.58
CA ALA A 2 -9.15 5.50 3.84
C ALA A 2 -7.96 5.59 4.80
N ILE A 3 -7.74 4.55 5.61
CA ILE A 3 -6.62 4.47 6.55
C ILE A 3 -5.73 3.31 6.11
N VAL A 4 -4.43 3.58 6.01
CA VAL A 4 -3.41 2.57 5.75
C VAL A 4 -2.49 2.46 6.97
N THR A 5 -2.25 1.23 7.41
CA THR A 5 -1.28 0.90 8.46
C THR A 5 -0.17 0.07 7.85
N VAL A 6 1.08 0.37 8.18
CA VAL A 6 2.26 -0.33 7.66
C VAL A 6 3.04 -0.96 8.80
N GLY A 7 3.32 -2.24 8.67
CA GLY A 7 4.21 -2.99 9.56
C GLY A 7 5.63 -3.00 9.01
N PHE A 8 6.61 -2.84 9.90
CA PHE A 8 8.03 -2.78 9.56
C PHE A 8 8.81 -3.90 10.25
N ARG A 9 9.72 -4.52 9.51
CA ARG A 9 10.73 -5.42 10.08
C ARG A 9 11.80 -4.59 10.79
N LEU A 10 12.25 -5.08 11.94
CA LEU A 10 13.38 -4.53 12.66
C LEU A 10 14.65 -5.35 12.40
N PRO A 11 15.84 -4.74 12.41
CA PRO A 11 16.12 -3.32 12.70
C PRO A 11 16.12 -2.42 11.45
N ASP A 12 15.99 -2.98 10.25
CA ASP A 12 16.18 -2.31 8.96
C ASP A 12 15.00 -1.42 8.54
N LEU A 13 13.89 -1.45 9.28
CA LEU A 13 12.66 -0.70 9.00
C LEU A 13 12.15 -0.96 7.57
N THR A 14 12.30 -2.19 7.09
CA THR A 14 11.73 -2.61 5.80
C THR A 14 10.23 -2.82 5.94
N PRO A 15 9.37 -2.20 5.11
CA PRO A 15 7.94 -2.50 5.09
C PRO A 15 7.68 -3.97 4.77
N VAL A 16 6.92 -4.66 5.61
CA VAL A 16 6.60 -6.09 5.45
C VAL A 16 5.11 -6.39 5.43
N GLU A 17 4.29 -5.50 5.94
CA GLU A 17 2.83 -5.66 6.00
C GLU A 17 2.13 -4.34 5.72
N LEU A 18 0.97 -4.42 5.09
CA LEU A 18 0.11 -3.29 4.78
C LEU A 18 -1.35 -3.69 5.03
N PHE A 19 -2.02 -2.96 5.91
CA PHE A 19 -3.46 -3.11 6.17
C PHE A 19 -4.19 -1.87 5.69
N LEU A 20 -5.31 -2.07 4.99
CA LEU A 20 -6.07 -0.99 4.37
C LEU A 20 -7.55 -1.09 4.75
N HIS A 21 -8.09 0.02 5.25
CA HIS A 21 -9.49 0.18 5.59
C HIS A 21 -10.10 1.32 4.78
N ALA A 22 -11.23 1.04 4.14
CA ALA A 22 -11.95 2.06 3.39
C ALA A 22 -12.84 2.88 4.33
N ALA A 23 -13.47 3.93 3.79
CA ALA A 23 -14.25 4.86 4.60
C ALA A 23 -15.56 4.27 5.11
N LYS A 24 -16.08 3.24 4.46
CA LYS A 24 -17.43 2.73 4.67
C LYS A 24 -17.43 1.20 4.65
N VAL A 25 -17.58 0.66 5.86
CA VAL A 25 -17.69 -0.78 6.12
C VAL A 25 -18.84 -1.39 5.34
N GLY A 26 -18.64 -2.63 4.85
CA GLY A 26 -19.65 -3.41 4.14
C GLY A 26 -19.86 -3.00 2.68
N THR A 27 -19.03 -2.10 2.15
CA THR A 27 -19.00 -1.80 0.72
C THR A 27 -18.08 -2.75 -0.03
N ALA A 28 -18.32 -2.96 -1.32
CA ALA A 28 -17.39 -3.70 -2.18
C ALA A 28 -15.97 -3.12 -2.11
N VAL A 29 -15.85 -1.79 -2.04
CA VAL A 29 -14.56 -1.10 -1.89
C VAL A 29 -13.84 -1.48 -0.59
N GLU A 30 -14.55 -1.66 0.53
CA GLU A 30 -13.95 -2.10 1.80
C GLU A 30 -13.40 -3.52 1.70
N ILE A 31 -14.16 -4.43 1.07
CA ILE A 31 -13.77 -5.83 0.90
C ILE A 31 -12.50 -5.90 0.05
N GLU A 32 -12.52 -5.26 -1.13
CA GLU A 32 -11.37 -5.20 -2.03
C GLU A 32 -10.16 -4.51 -1.39
N ALA A 33 -10.38 -3.48 -0.58
CA ALA A 33 -9.31 -2.80 0.15
C ALA A 33 -8.63 -3.74 1.16
N ARG A 34 -9.41 -4.46 1.97
CA ARG A 34 -8.90 -5.38 2.99
C ARG A 34 -8.16 -6.55 2.33
N ASP A 35 -8.79 -7.20 1.36
CA ASP A 35 -8.21 -8.37 0.70
C ASP A 35 -6.97 -7.98 -0.10
N GLY A 36 -7.01 -6.82 -0.76
CA GLY A 36 -5.86 -6.23 -1.43
C GLY A 36 -4.68 -5.94 -0.49
N GLY A 37 -4.95 -5.39 0.71
CA GLY A 37 -3.92 -5.17 1.73
C GLY A 37 -3.29 -6.48 2.21
N ILE A 38 -4.09 -7.52 2.44
CA ILE A 38 -3.61 -8.85 2.81
C ILE A 38 -2.73 -9.44 1.70
N ALA A 39 -3.18 -9.35 0.44
CA ALA A 39 -2.40 -9.83 -0.71
C ALA A 39 -1.04 -9.10 -0.83
N VAL A 40 -1.02 -7.78 -0.62
CA VAL A 40 0.22 -6.99 -0.58
C VAL A 40 1.12 -7.44 0.56
N SER A 41 0.57 -7.66 1.76
CA SER A 41 1.34 -8.14 2.91
C SER A 41 2.02 -9.48 2.61
N ILE A 42 1.29 -10.43 2.03
CA ILE A 42 1.86 -11.72 1.61
C ILE A 42 2.97 -11.51 0.57
N ALA A 43 2.74 -10.66 -0.43
CA ALA A 43 3.74 -10.39 -1.46
C ALA A 43 5.04 -9.79 -0.87
N LEU A 44 4.92 -8.82 0.04
CA LEU A 44 6.06 -8.21 0.73
C LEU A 44 6.85 -9.23 1.55
N GLN A 45 6.15 -10.12 2.27
CA GLN A 45 6.77 -11.21 3.03
C GLN A 45 7.54 -12.19 2.13
N HIS A 46 7.17 -12.30 0.86
CA HIS A 46 7.84 -13.13 -0.16
C HIS A 46 8.80 -12.34 -1.06
N GLY A 47 9.21 -11.15 -0.64
CA GLY A 47 10.26 -10.38 -1.31
C GLY A 47 9.82 -9.47 -2.45
N ALA A 48 8.50 -9.28 -2.64
CA ALA A 48 8.03 -8.22 -3.52
C ALA A 48 8.40 -6.84 -2.95
N SER A 49 8.61 -5.85 -3.83
CA SER A 49 8.84 -4.46 -3.44
C SER A 49 7.56 -3.63 -3.61
N LEU A 50 7.35 -2.64 -2.73
CA LEU A 50 6.23 -1.70 -2.87
C LEU A 50 6.26 -0.96 -4.21
N ASP A 51 7.44 -0.54 -4.70
CA ASP A 51 7.59 0.07 -6.02
C ASP A 51 7.20 -0.85 -7.17
N GLY A 52 7.53 -2.14 -7.07
CA GLY A 52 7.16 -3.16 -8.05
C GLY A 52 5.65 -3.39 -8.08
N LEU A 53 5.05 -3.52 -6.89
CA LEU A 53 3.60 -3.65 -6.74
C LEU A 53 2.87 -2.41 -7.28
N ALA A 54 3.32 -1.19 -6.94
CA ALA A 54 2.73 0.06 -7.43
C ALA A 54 2.77 0.19 -8.96
N ARG A 55 3.84 -0.33 -9.60
CA ARG A 55 3.98 -0.35 -11.05
C ARG A 55 3.06 -1.39 -11.72
N GLY A 56 2.79 -2.51 -11.05
CA GLY A 56 1.93 -3.56 -11.57
C GLY A 56 0.44 -3.27 -11.46
N LEU A 57 0.02 -2.39 -10.55
CA LEU A 57 -1.39 -2.03 -10.39
C LEU A 57 -1.89 -1.09 -11.49
N THR A 58 -3.19 -1.22 -11.79
CA THR A 58 -3.88 -0.40 -12.80
C THR A 58 -3.76 1.08 -12.51
N LYS A 59 -3.48 1.84 -13.57
CA LYS A 59 -3.39 3.31 -13.55
C LYS A 59 -4.45 3.93 -14.44
N THR A 60 -4.85 5.14 -14.10
CA THR A 60 -5.65 5.98 -14.99
C THR A 60 -4.82 6.40 -16.20
N TYR A 61 -5.47 6.97 -17.21
CA TYR A 61 -4.77 7.54 -18.37
C TYR A 61 -3.67 8.55 -17.99
N GLY A 62 -3.87 9.30 -16.88
CA GLY A 62 -2.89 10.25 -16.35
C GLY A 62 -1.78 9.62 -15.50
N GLY A 63 -1.66 8.29 -15.48
CA GLY A 63 -0.64 7.56 -14.71
C GLY A 63 -0.88 7.51 -13.20
N GLN A 64 -2.01 8.04 -12.73
CA GLN A 64 -2.38 7.99 -11.31
C GLN A 64 -2.94 6.62 -10.94
N PRO A 65 -2.82 6.19 -9.68
CA PRO A 65 -3.45 4.95 -9.24
C PRO A 65 -4.95 4.95 -9.54
N ALA A 66 -5.46 3.87 -10.14
CA ALA A 66 -6.89 3.74 -10.46
C ALA A 66 -7.71 3.08 -9.33
N SER A 67 -7.04 2.56 -8.29
CA SER A 67 -7.66 1.84 -7.18
C SER A 67 -7.27 2.42 -5.82
N VAL A 68 -8.09 2.16 -4.80
CA VAL A 68 -7.79 2.53 -3.41
C VAL A 68 -6.49 1.87 -2.91
N LEU A 69 -6.23 0.63 -3.32
CA LEU A 69 -4.99 -0.08 -3.00
C LEU A 69 -3.78 0.61 -3.62
N GLY A 70 -3.86 0.96 -4.91
CA GLY A 70 -2.78 1.66 -5.60
C GLY A 70 -2.52 3.04 -4.99
N ALA A 71 -3.58 3.77 -4.63
CA ALA A 71 -3.45 5.05 -3.94
C ALA A 71 -2.81 4.91 -2.55
N ALA A 72 -3.13 3.84 -1.81
CA ALA A 72 -2.53 3.54 -0.52
C ALA A 72 -1.04 3.22 -0.64
N ILE A 73 -0.63 2.35 -1.57
CA ILE A 73 0.78 2.04 -1.82
C ILE A 73 1.56 3.30 -2.20
N ASP A 74 0.99 4.13 -3.08
CA ASP A 74 1.63 5.38 -3.51
C ASP A 74 1.77 6.38 -2.34
N ALA A 75 0.80 6.46 -1.45
CA ALA A 75 0.89 7.27 -0.23
C ALA A 75 1.99 6.77 0.72
N VAL A 76 2.13 5.45 0.87
CA VAL A 76 3.21 4.84 1.68
C VAL A 76 4.58 5.11 1.06
N LEU A 77 4.74 4.93 -0.26
CA LEU A 77 6.00 5.24 -0.95
C LEU A 77 6.40 6.70 -0.75
N ARG A 78 5.45 7.63 -0.89
CA ARG A 78 5.69 9.06 -0.63
C ARG A 78 6.04 9.34 0.84
N TYR A 79 5.47 8.62 1.79
CA TYR A 79 5.85 8.72 3.20
C TYR A 79 7.29 8.26 3.43
N LEU A 80 7.66 7.07 2.94
CA LEU A 80 9.01 6.52 3.08
C LEU A 80 10.08 7.40 2.43
N GLN A 81 9.76 8.04 1.29
CA GLN A 81 10.65 8.99 0.63
C GLN A 81 10.91 10.23 1.49
N ARG A 82 9.89 10.75 2.18
CA ARG A 82 10.05 11.92 3.07
C ARG A 82 10.91 11.60 4.28
N GLU A 83 10.66 10.45 4.92
CA GLU A 83 11.43 10.04 6.10
C GLU A 83 12.92 9.80 5.76
N ARG A 84 13.22 9.26 4.57
CA ARG A 84 14.60 9.05 4.10
C ARG A 84 15.37 10.33 3.77
N ILE A 85 14.68 11.45 3.54
CA ILE A 85 15.31 12.75 3.29
C ILE A 85 15.50 13.52 4.61
N GLY A 86 14.76 13.16 5.66
CA GLY A 86 14.85 13.78 6.99
C GLY A 86 15.85 13.13 7.95
N SER A 87 16.43 11.98 7.59
CA SER A 87 17.46 11.24 8.35
C SER A 87 18.86 11.50 7.81
#